data_AF-A0A8J4BTF6-F1
#
_entry.id   AF-A0A8J4BTF6-F1
#
_cell.length_a   1.000
_cell.length_b   1.000
_cell.length_c   1.000
_cell.angle_alpha   90.00
_cell.angle_beta   90.00
_cell.angle_gamma   90.00
#
_symmetry.space_group_name_H-M   'P 1'
#
loop_
_entity.id
_entity.type
_entity.pdbx_description
1 polymer ?
#
loop_
_entity_poly.entity_id
_entity_poly.type
_entity_poly.pdbx_seq_one_letter_code
_entity_poly.pdbx_strand_id
1 'polypeptide(L)'
;MQHQRTHSSLMRKGPPSGILFSGWTRQRARCQPCRCERGYPVASNSGLKPFEKKADPFTNLRIFVDSANVTQWELCLSTNLFYGITTNPSILEKDGQRCTLSNLNRLCRIGKELGVREMQFQAWGDSAQSMVSVALDLFGMNPNLVVVKLPCTLEGFQAAALLRESAVRVTMTAMYTSSQVLLAQSVGAEYAAPYLGRMNDAYGNNQGYKEVVQMQRILTTQKARTRLLVASIRDAFTMASLAAEVRGQVDLYAGTRQTPPRRACLKLSRRLYPHSVPRYPKLLIV
;
A
#
# COMPACT_ATOMS: atom_id res chain seq x y z
N MET A 1 -17.80 68.95 26.51
CA MET A 1 -18.67 67.79 26.80
C MET A 1 -18.04 67.00 27.94
N GLN A 2 -18.88 66.55 28.87
CA GLN A 2 -18.62 66.41 30.30
C GLN A 2 -17.70 65.26 30.76
N HIS A 3 -17.27 65.45 32.01
CA HIS A 3 -16.35 64.75 32.89
C HIS A 3 -16.89 63.47 33.59
N GLN A 4 -15.94 62.76 34.25
CA GLN A 4 -16.03 61.92 35.48
C GLN A 4 -16.45 60.44 35.31
N ARG A 5 -15.60 59.44 35.63
CA ARG A 5 -15.04 58.94 36.92
C ARG A 5 -16.13 58.43 37.90
N THR A 6 -16.11 57.14 38.26
CA THR A 6 -15.65 56.61 39.58
C THR A 6 -16.03 55.14 39.84
N HIS A 7 -15.24 54.53 40.74
CA HIS A 7 -15.24 53.19 41.32
C HIS A 7 -16.51 52.78 42.10
N SER A 8 -16.75 51.45 42.23
CA SER A 8 -16.59 50.61 43.45
C SER A 8 -17.58 49.41 43.44
N SER A 9 -17.07 48.17 43.48
CA SER A 9 -17.00 47.26 44.65
C SER A 9 -18.34 46.68 45.14
N LEU A 10 -18.47 45.34 45.13
CA LEU A 10 -19.03 44.45 46.18
C LEU A 10 -19.34 43.08 45.51
N MET A 11 -18.44 42.11 45.63
CA MET A 11 -18.45 41.04 46.66
C MET A 11 -19.65 40.08 46.59
N ARG A 12 -19.28 38.82 46.30
CA ARG A 12 -19.78 37.56 46.88
C ARG A 12 -21.25 37.20 46.69
N LYS A 13 -21.47 36.06 46.03
CA LYS A 13 -21.93 34.82 46.67
C LYS A 13 -21.88 33.67 45.65
N GLY A 14 -21.01 32.69 45.89
CA GLY A 14 -21.19 31.35 45.33
C GLY A 14 -22.22 30.57 46.15
N PRO A 15 -22.78 29.47 45.61
CA PRO A 15 -23.33 28.40 46.42
C PRO A 15 -22.76 27.02 45.99
N PRO A 16 -22.99 25.94 46.75
CA PRO A 16 -22.21 25.58 47.92
C PRO A 16 -21.45 24.25 47.75
N SER A 17 -20.48 24.05 48.62
CA SER A 17 -19.78 22.78 48.86
C SER A 17 -20.58 21.82 49.75
N GLY A 18 -20.41 20.51 49.51
CA GLY A 18 -20.96 19.38 50.30
C GLY A 18 -22.15 18.74 49.57
N ILE A 19 -22.12 17.47 49.14
CA ILE A 19 -22.03 16.27 49.99
C ILE A 19 -21.47 15.10 49.14
N LEU A 20 -20.30 14.61 49.58
CA LEU A 20 -19.87 13.23 49.81
C LEU A 20 -20.38 12.06 48.94
N PHE A 21 -19.39 11.28 48.48
CA PHE A 21 -19.43 9.88 48.10
C PHE A 21 -20.33 9.02 49.00
N SER A 22 -21.21 8.23 48.40
CA SER A 22 -21.66 6.94 48.95
C SER A 22 -22.00 5.97 47.81
N GLY A 23 -21.79 4.69 48.09
CA GLY A 23 -21.46 3.68 47.11
C GLY A 23 -22.57 3.27 46.14
N TRP A 24 -22.17 2.98 44.91
CA TRP A 24 -22.92 2.09 44.05
C TRP A 24 -22.73 0.64 44.54
N THR A 25 -23.49 0.28 45.57
CA THR A 25 -23.73 -1.10 45.95
C THR A 25 -24.51 -1.82 44.86
N ARG A 26 -24.00 -3.00 44.47
CA ARG A 26 -24.70 -3.98 43.62
C ARG A 26 -26.12 -4.23 44.13
N GLN A 27 -27.12 -3.88 43.34
CA GLN A 27 -28.44 -4.50 43.45
C GLN A 27 -28.75 -5.27 42.17
N ARG A 28 -28.83 -6.60 42.34
CA ARG A 28 -29.27 -7.55 41.32
C ARG A 28 -30.77 -7.36 41.11
N ALA A 29 -31.17 -6.77 39.99
CA ALA A 29 -32.53 -6.94 39.47
C ALA A 29 -32.59 -8.24 38.67
N ARG A 30 -33.33 -9.23 39.20
CA ARG A 30 -33.67 -10.47 38.50
C ARG A 30 -34.78 -10.15 37.49
N CYS A 31 -34.53 -10.35 36.19
CA CYS A 31 -35.59 -10.53 35.21
C CYS A 31 -35.65 -12.02 34.80
N GLN A 32 -36.83 -12.63 35.00
CA GLN A 32 -37.17 -13.97 34.55
C GLN A 32 -37.41 -14.02 33.02
N PRO A 33 -37.31 -15.20 32.39
CA PRO A 33 -37.21 -15.33 30.93
C PRO A 33 -38.60 -15.44 30.26
N CYS A 34 -38.88 -14.57 29.30
CA CYS A 34 -40.03 -14.73 28.39
C CYS A 34 -39.59 -15.49 27.13
N ARG A 35 -40.13 -16.71 26.97
CA ARG A 35 -40.17 -17.44 25.70
C ARG A 35 -41.16 -16.76 24.75
N CYS A 36 -40.71 -16.36 23.57
CA CYS A 36 -41.56 -16.37 22.39
C CYS A 36 -40.69 -16.66 21.15
N GLU A 37 -40.76 -17.92 20.72
CA GLU A 37 -40.31 -18.38 19.42
C GLU A 37 -41.18 -17.73 18.34
N ARG A 38 -40.56 -16.97 17.44
CA ARG A 38 -41.04 -16.76 16.06
C ARG A 38 -39.81 -16.43 15.22
N GLY A 39 -39.34 -17.43 14.49
CA GLY A 39 -38.14 -17.38 13.67
C GLY A 39 -38.30 -16.41 12.50
N TYR A 40 -37.32 -15.52 12.37
CA TYR A 40 -36.95 -14.92 11.09
C TYR A 40 -35.79 -15.74 10.52
N PRO A 41 -35.82 -16.13 9.24
CA PRO A 41 -34.75 -16.93 8.66
C PRO A 41 -33.48 -16.08 8.60
N VAL A 42 -32.48 -16.48 9.39
CA VAL A 42 -31.10 -16.06 9.19
C VAL A 42 -30.68 -16.67 7.85
N ALA A 43 -30.55 -15.84 6.82
CA ALA A 43 -29.93 -16.24 5.57
C ALA A 43 -28.47 -16.63 5.87
N SER A 44 -28.27 -17.92 6.08
CA SER A 44 -26.97 -18.58 6.13
C SER A 44 -26.31 -18.52 4.76
N ASN A 45 -24.99 -18.32 4.76
CA ASN A 45 -24.04 -18.46 3.65
C ASN A 45 -24.12 -17.40 2.55
N SER A 46 -23.58 -16.21 2.81
CA SER A 46 -22.81 -15.52 1.78
C SER A 46 -21.56 -16.38 1.50
N GLY A 47 -21.62 -17.18 0.43
CA GLY A 47 -20.58 -18.12 -0.01
C GLY A 47 -19.27 -17.48 -0.48
N LEU A 48 -18.84 -16.38 0.13
CA LEU A 48 -17.49 -15.86 0.00
C LEU A 48 -16.62 -16.57 1.03
N LYS A 49 -15.97 -17.65 0.60
CA LYS A 49 -14.87 -18.24 1.36
C LYS A 49 -13.83 -17.15 1.65
N PRO A 50 -13.23 -17.10 2.85
CA PRO A 50 -12.04 -16.30 3.09
C PRO A 50 -11.03 -16.57 1.97
N PHE A 51 -10.38 -15.51 1.48
CA PHE A 51 -9.34 -15.63 0.46
C PHE A 51 -8.21 -16.51 1.01
N GLU A 52 -8.22 -17.80 0.64
CA GLU A 52 -7.10 -18.71 0.91
C GLU A 52 -5.94 -18.29 0.02
N LYS A 53 -5.00 -17.57 0.64
CA LYS A 53 -3.71 -17.22 0.07
C LYS A 53 -2.96 -18.53 -0.19
N LYS A 54 -3.08 -19.10 -1.40
CA LYS A 54 -2.17 -20.18 -1.82
C LYS A 54 -0.75 -19.68 -1.62
N ALA A 55 -0.02 -20.32 -0.71
CA ALA A 55 1.36 -19.98 -0.45
C ALA A 55 2.14 -20.11 -1.76
N ASP A 56 2.78 -19.02 -2.19
CA ASP A 56 3.66 -19.02 -3.36
C ASP A 56 4.89 -19.87 -2.99
N PRO A 57 5.14 -21.01 -3.66
CA PRO A 57 6.08 -22.01 -3.15
C PRO A 57 7.56 -21.63 -3.31
N PHE A 58 7.89 -20.46 -3.90
CA PHE A 58 9.27 -20.08 -4.14
C PHE A 58 9.53 -18.61 -3.77
N THR A 59 10.04 -18.42 -2.55
CA THR A 59 10.58 -17.17 -1.96
C THR A 59 9.57 -16.14 -1.41
N ASN A 60 9.94 -15.47 -0.31
CA ASN A 60 9.17 -14.36 0.29
C ASN A 60 9.19 -13.06 -0.54
N LEU A 61 9.88 -13.07 -1.69
CA LEU A 61 10.11 -11.93 -2.58
C LEU A 61 9.12 -11.97 -3.76
N ARG A 62 8.40 -10.87 -4.00
CA ARG A 62 7.59 -10.71 -5.20
C ARG A 62 8.15 -9.58 -6.04
N ILE A 63 8.17 -9.80 -7.35
CA ILE A 63 8.68 -8.81 -8.29
C ILE A 63 7.52 -8.31 -9.15
N PHE A 64 7.39 -6.99 -9.25
CA PHE A 64 6.32 -6.32 -9.98
C PHE A 64 6.85 -5.62 -11.22
N VAL A 65 6.06 -5.66 -12.30
CA VAL A 65 6.30 -4.89 -13.52
C VAL A 65 5.73 -3.47 -13.33
N ASP A 66 6.59 -2.45 -13.42
CA ASP A 66 6.18 -1.05 -13.27
C ASP A 66 5.91 -0.40 -14.64
N SER A 67 4.76 -0.74 -15.24
CA SER A 67 4.38 -0.30 -16.58
C SER A 67 2.87 -0.36 -16.79
N ALA A 68 2.35 0.47 -17.69
CA ALA A 68 1.02 0.38 -18.28
C ALA A 68 1.03 -0.02 -19.77
N ASN A 69 2.16 -0.50 -20.29
CA ASN A 69 2.33 -1.00 -21.65
C ASN A 69 2.03 -2.50 -21.70
N VAL A 70 0.94 -2.87 -22.36
CA VAL A 70 0.46 -4.25 -22.46
C VAL A 70 1.47 -5.19 -23.13
N THR A 71 2.21 -4.73 -24.15
CA THR A 71 3.26 -5.54 -24.79
C THR A 71 4.41 -5.85 -23.83
N GLN A 72 4.73 -4.93 -22.91
CA GLN A 72 5.71 -5.22 -21.85
C GLN A 72 5.16 -6.21 -20.84
N TRP A 73 3.86 -6.17 -20.54
CA TRP A 73 3.21 -7.14 -19.66
C TRP A 73 3.30 -8.55 -20.24
N GLU A 74 2.92 -8.72 -21.51
CA GLU A 74 3.00 -10.01 -22.21
C GLU A 74 4.42 -10.59 -22.16
N LEU A 75 5.43 -9.79 -22.49
CA LEU A 75 6.83 -10.21 -22.44
C LEU A 75 7.24 -10.62 -21.02
N CYS A 76 6.96 -9.78 -20.02
CA CYS A 76 7.39 -10.02 -18.64
C CYS A 76 6.67 -11.23 -18.05
N LEU A 77 5.34 -11.29 -18.15
CA LEU A 77 4.53 -12.35 -17.54
C LEU A 77 4.79 -13.72 -18.16
N SER A 78 5.14 -13.78 -19.46
CA SER A 78 5.53 -15.04 -20.12
C SER A 78 6.75 -15.73 -19.49
N THR A 79 7.57 -15.00 -18.73
CA THR A 79 8.73 -15.55 -18.03
C THR A 79 8.39 -16.30 -16.74
N ASN A 80 7.17 -16.14 -16.22
CA ASN A 80 6.75 -16.60 -14.88
C ASN A 80 7.57 -16.05 -13.70
N LEU A 81 8.39 -15.01 -13.91
CA LEU A 81 9.19 -14.37 -12.84
C LEU A 81 8.41 -13.28 -12.10
N PHE A 82 7.45 -12.64 -12.77
CA PHE A 82 6.73 -11.50 -12.24
C PHE A 82 5.44 -11.90 -11.54
N TYR A 83 5.23 -11.36 -10.34
CA TYR A 83 4.05 -11.58 -9.54
C TYR A 83 2.87 -10.70 -9.97
N GLY A 84 3.15 -9.42 -10.24
CA GLY A 84 2.09 -8.45 -10.45
C GLY A 84 2.52 -7.26 -11.30
N ILE A 85 1.59 -6.33 -11.47
CA ILE A 85 1.77 -5.07 -12.19
C ILE A 85 1.48 -3.92 -11.25
N THR A 86 2.26 -2.87 -11.39
CA THR A 86 2.02 -1.61 -10.71
C THR A 86 1.96 -0.49 -11.72
N THR A 87 1.07 0.47 -11.45
CA THR A 87 0.98 1.69 -12.24
C THR A 87 0.93 2.91 -11.32
N ASN A 88 1.02 4.08 -11.93
CA ASN A 88 0.70 5.37 -11.33
C ASN A 88 0.41 6.35 -12.50
N PRO A 89 -0.11 7.56 -12.24
CA PRO A 89 -0.45 8.52 -13.29
C PRO A 89 0.73 8.83 -14.23
N SER A 90 1.94 9.00 -13.72
CA SER A 90 3.12 9.28 -14.55
C SER A 90 3.54 8.09 -15.44
N ILE A 91 3.34 6.85 -14.97
CA ILE A 91 3.60 5.65 -15.78
C ILE A 91 2.55 5.50 -16.88
N LEU A 92 1.27 5.73 -16.54
CA LEU A 92 0.19 5.71 -17.52
C LEU A 92 0.46 6.71 -18.64
N GLU A 93 0.81 7.95 -18.29
CA GLU A 93 1.16 9.00 -19.25
C GLU A 93 2.35 8.58 -20.14
N LYS A 94 3.45 8.12 -19.53
CA LYS A 94 4.64 7.67 -20.25
C LYS A 94 4.34 6.54 -21.25
N ASP A 95 3.45 5.62 -20.89
CA ASP A 95 3.06 4.48 -21.71
C ASP A 95 1.85 4.78 -22.62
N GLY A 96 1.46 6.05 -22.75
CA GLY A 96 0.39 6.49 -23.66
C GLY A 96 -1.03 6.11 -23.22
N GLN A 97 -1.22 5.79 -21.95
CA GLN A 97 -2.50 5.41 -21.36
C GLN A 97 -3.16 6.60 -20.65
N ARG A 98 -4.45 6.83 -20.89
CA ARG A 98 -5.22 7.84 -20.15
C ARG A 98 -5.50 7.38 -18.72
N CYS A 99 -5.34 8.28 -17.75
CA CYS A 99 -5.68 8.04 -16.35
C CYS A 99 -7.19 8.27 -16.13
N THR A 100 -8.01 7.28 -16.49
CA THR A 100 -9.47 7.29 -16.28
C THR A 100 -9.94 5.94 -15.76
N LEU A 101 -11.02 5.91 -14.97
CA LEU A 101 -11.58 4.66 -14.44
C LEU A 101 -11.91 3.66 -15.56
N SER A 102 -12.47 4.13 -16.69
CA SER A 102 -12.78 3.26 -17.83
C SER A 102 -11.53 2.61 -18.44
N ASN A 103 -10.45 3.37 -18.64
CA ASN A 103 -9.21 2.80 -19.18
C ASN A 103 -8.52 1.87 -18.17
N LEU A 104 -8.52 2.22 -16.89
CA LEU A 104 -7.97 1.35 -15.84
C LEU A 104 -8.75 0.04 -15.71
N ASN A 105 -10.07 0.06 -15.87
CA ASN A 105 -10.89 -1.16 -15.92
C ASN A 105 -10.57 -2.02 -17.15
N ARG A 106 -10.37 -1.39 -18.32
CA ARG A 106 -9.89 -2.10 -19.53
C ARG A 106 -8.53 -2.78 -19.27
N LEU A 107 -7.58 -2.05 -18.69
CA LEU A 107 -6.26 -2.57 -18.32
C LEU A 107 -6.35 -3.70 -17.28
N CYS A 108 -7.26 -3.60 -16.31
CA CYS A 108 -7.51 -4.63 -15.31
C CYS A 108 -8.01 -5.94 -15.95
N ARG A 109 -8.91 -5.85 -16.94
CA ARG A 109 -9.41 -7.03 -17.68
C ARG A 109 -8.29 -7.70 -18.48
N ILE A 110 -7.47 -6.92 -19.19
CA ILE A 110 -6.32 -7.44 -19.92
C ILE A 110 -5.34 -8.13 -18.97
N GLY A 111 -4.99 -7.50 -17.83
CA GLY A 111 -4.10 -8.11 -16.84
C GLY A 111 -4.66 -9.42 -16.29
N LYS A 112 -5.98 -9.51 -16.06
CA LYS A 112 -6.64 -10.76 -15.64
C LYS A 112 -6.50 -11.85 -16.71
N GLU A 113 -6.71 -11.53 -17.98
CA GLU A 113 -6.56 -12.48 -19.10
C GLU A 113 -5.12 -12.97 -19.25
N LEU A 114 -4.13 -12.10 -18.98
CA LEU A 114 -2.70 -12.45 -18.95
C LEU A 114 -2.27 -13.21 -17.68
N GLY A 115 -3.19 -13.53 -16.76
CA GLY A 115 -2.90 -14.31 -15.56
C GLY A 115 -2.13 -13.56 -14.46
N VAL A 116 -2.21 -12.22 -14.45
CA VAL A 116 -1.59 -11.39 -13.41
C VAL A 116 -2.18 -11.72 -12.05
N ARG A 117 -1.33 -11.85 -11.00
CA ARG A 117 -1.81 -12.17 -9.64
C ARG A 117 -2.22 -10.94 -8.84
N GLU A 118 -1.65 -9.78 -9.15
CA GLU A 118 -1.97 -8.52 -8.48
C GLU A 118 -1.74 -7.31 -9.40
N MET A 119 -2.65 -6.34 -9.35
CA MET A 119 -2.53 -5.06 -10.06
C MET A 119 -2.70 -3.90 -9.09
N GLN A 120 -1.78 -2.94 -9.11
CA GLN A 120 -1.88 -1.75 -8.27
C GLN A 120 -2.18 -0.48 -9.08
N PHE A 121 -3.30 0.17 -8.76
CA PHE A 121 -3.76 1.43 -9.36
C PHE A 121 -3.82 2.53 -8.31
N GLN A 122 -3.43 3.75 -8.66
CA GLN A 122 -3.44 4.88 -7.73
C GLN A 122 -4.76 5.65 -7.79
N ALA A 123 -5.37 5.90 -6.63
CA ALA A 123 -6.51 6.80 -6.50
C ALA A 123 -6.05 8.27 -6.51
N TRP A 124 -6.95 9.18 -6.89
CA TRP A 124 -6.70 10.61 -7.02
C TRP A 124 -7.84 11.43 -6.41
N GLY A 125 -7.58 12.72 -6.17
CA GLY A 125 -8.53 13.67 -5.61
C GLY A 125 -7.87 14.63 -4.63
N ASP A 126 -8.55 15.74 -4.34
CA ASP A 126 -8.03 16.82 -3.47
C ASP A 126 -8.46 16.68 -2.00
N SER A 127 -9.21 15.62 -1.66
CA SER A 127 -9.72 15.37 -0.30
C SER A 127 -9.71 13.88 0.01
N ALA A 128 -9.77 13.53 1.30
CA ALA A 128 -9.88 12.14 1.72
C ALA A 128 -11.13 11.46 1.12
N GLN A 129 -12.28 12.15 1.12
CA GLN A 129 -13.55 11.62 0.62
C GLN A 129 -13.52 11.36 -0.88
N SER A 130 -12.95 12.27 -1.67
CA SER A 130 -12.81 12.05 -3.12
C SER A 130 -11.86 10.90 -3.43
N MET A 131 -10.74 10.77 -2.71
CA MET A 131 -9.84 9.63 -2.84
C MET A 131 -10.52 8.30 -2.44
N VAL A 132 -11.34 8.29 -1.39
CA VAL A 132 -12.12 7.11 -0.97
C VAL A 132 -13.10 6.68 -2.07
N SER A 133 -13.83 7.62 -2.68
CA SER A 133 -14.75 7.32 -3.78
C SER A 133 -14.01 6.63 -4.94
N VAL A 134 -12.90 7.22 -5.39
CA VAL A 134 -12.09 6.64 -6.48
C VAL A 134 -11.50 5.29 -6.06
N ALA A 135 -11.06 5.14 -4.81
CA ALA A 135 -10.52 3.89 -4.30
C ALA A 135 -11.55 2.75 -4.35
N LEU A 136 -12.80 3.03 -3.98
CA LEU A 136 -13.90 2.05 -4.06
C LEU A 136 -14.19 1.65 -5.51
N ASP A 137 -14.20 2.60 -6.44
CA ASP A 137 -14.39 2.32 -7.88
C ASP A 137 -13.25 1.46 -8.45
N LEU A 138 -11.99 1.79 -8.11
CA LEU A 138 -10.82 1.02 -8.53
C LEU A 138 -10.86 -0.40 -7.97
N PHE A 139 -11.11 -0.54 -6.67
CA PHE A 139 -11.16 -1.85 -6.02
C PHE A 139 -12.31 -2.70 -6.55
N GLY A 140 -13.46 -2.08 -6.84
CA GLY A 140 -14.64 -2.72 -7.41
C GLY A 140 -14.43 -3.34 -8.79
N MET A 141 -13.39 -2.94 -9.55
CA MET A 141 -13.08 -3.54 -10.85
C MET A 141 -12.79 -5.04 -10.72
N ASN A 142 -12.02 -5.43 -9.71
CA ASN A 142 -11.77 -6.83 -9.35
C ASN A 142 -11.12 -6.93 -7.96
N PRO A 143 -11.90 -7.17 -6.88
CA PRO A 143 -11.41 -7.23 -5.50
C PRO A 143 -10.31 -8.26 -5.23
N ASN A 144 -10.23 -9.33 -6.05
CA ASN A 144 -9.21 -10.37 -5.92
C ASN A 144 -7.89 -9.99 -6.57
N LEU A 145 -7.90 -9.02 -7.50
CA LEU A 145 -6.75 -8.63 -8.31
C LEU A 145 -6.22 -7.24 -7.93
N VAL A 146 -7.10 -6.31 -7.59
CA VAL A 146 -6.76 -4.88 -7.44
C VAL A 146 -6.34 -4.53 -6.02
N VAL A 147 -5.23 -3.80 -5.91
CA VAL A 147 -4.80 -3.08 -4.70
C VAL A 147 -4.74 -1.60 -5.02
N VAL A 148 -5.32 -0.77 -4.15
CA VAL A 148 -5.40 0.68 -4.37
C VAL A 148 -4.21 1.38 -3.74
N LYS A 149 -3.53 2.22 -4.51
CA LYS A 149 -2.45 3.07 -4.02
C LYS A 149 -3.02 4.42 -3.58
N LEU A 150 -2.68 4.83 -2.37
CA LEU A 150 -2.96 6.16 -1.82
C LEU A 150 -1.65 6.88 -1.53
N PRO A 151 -1.51 8.17 -1.87
CA PRO A 151 -0.28 8.91 -1.62
C PRO A 151 -0.06 9.11 -0.12
N CYS A 152 1.19 9.19 0.33
CA CYS A 152 1.55 9.49 1.72
C CYS A 152 1.36 11.00 2.06
N THR A 153 0.16 11.53 1.83
CA THR A 153 -0.28 12.87 2.29
C THR A 153 -1.25 12.74 3.47
N LEU A 154 -1.60 13.85 4.11
CA LEU A 154 -2.59 13.85 5.19
C LEU A 154 -3.93 13.26 4.72
N GLU A 155 -4.41 13.71 3.56
CA GLU A 155 -5.67 13.27 2.94
C GLU A 155 -5.59 11.80 2.55
N GLY A 156 -4.43 11.34 2.05
CA GLY A 156 -4.23 9.94 1.70
C GLY A 156 -4.25 9.02 2.93
N PHE A 157 -3.63 9.42 4.05
CA PHE A 157 -3.72 8.67 5.31
C PHE A 157 -5.13 8.71 5.91
N GLN A 158 -5.84 9.84 5.82
CA GLN A 158 -7.24 9.93 6.22
C GLN A 158 -8.12 9.02 5.37
N ALA A 159 -7.93 8.99 4.05
CA ALA A 159 -8.63 8.08 3.15
C ALA A 159 -8.35 6.62 3.50
N ALA A 160 -7.08 6.26 3.76
CA ALA A 160 -6.72 4.91 4.19
C ALA A 160 -7.37 4.53 5.53
N ALA A 161 -7.42 5.46 6.50
CA ALA A 161 -8.09 5.24 7.78
C ALA A 161 -9.61 5.01 7.60
N LEU A 162 -10.27 5.75 6.71
CA LEU A 162 -11.69 5.56 6.37
C LEU A 162 -11.95 4.20 5.69
N LEU A 163 -10.98 3.72 4.91
CA LEU A 163 -11.05 2.41 4.23
C LEU A 163 -10.67 1.23 5.13
N ARG A 164 -10.14 1.46 6.34
CA ARG A 164 -9.57 0.40 7.19
C ARG A 164 -10.56 -0.72 7.54
N GLU A 165 -11.82 -0.38 7.79
CA GLU A 165 -12.88 -1.35 8.12
C GLU A 165 -13.52 -1.96 6.86
N SER A 166 -13.08 -1.55 5.67
CA SER A 166 -13.50 -2.13 4.39
C SER A 166 -12.57 -3.27 3.98
N ALA A 167 -12.97 -4.05 2.97
CA ALA A 167 -12.11 -5.07 2.37
C ALA A 167 -11.04 -4.50 1.40
N VAL A 168 -10.97 -3.17 1.23
CA VAL A 168 -10.08 -2.54 0.26
C VAL A 168 -8.62 -2.75 0.67
N ARG A 169 -7.87 -3.38 -0.22
CA ARG A 169 -6.42 -3.58 -0.06
C ARG A 169 -5.69 -2.30 -0.45
N VAL A 170 -4.87 -1.76 0.45
CA VAL A 170 -4.22 -0.46 0.28
C VAL A 170 -2.70 -0.55 0.24
N THR A 171 -2.09 0.21 -0.67
CA THR A 171 -0.67 0.54 -0.69
C THR A 171 -0.48 2.02 -0.40
N MET A 172 0.27 2.38 0.64
CA MET A 172 0.70 3.77 0.84
C MET A 172 1.91 4.08 -0.05
N THR A 173 1.73 4.88 -1.09
CA THR A 173 2.72 5.18 -2.15
C THR A 173 3.34 6.56 -2.00
N ALA A 174 4.41 6.83 -2.76
CA ALA A 174 5.17 8.09 -2.69
C ALA A 174 5.68 8.36 -1.26
N MET A 175 6.24 7.31 -0.64
CA MET A 175 6.82 7.36 0.69
C MET A 175 8.31 7.73 0.62
N TYR A 176 8.75 8.60 1.51
CA TYR A 176 10.10 9.16 1.54
C TYR A 176 10.78 9.10 2.91
N THR A 177 10.04 8.87 4.01
CA THR A 177 10.62 8.83 5.35
C THR A 177 10.16 7.60 6.13
N SER A 178 11.05 7.06 6.97
CA SER A 178 10.73 5.93 7.84
C SER A 178 9.58 6.18 8.82
N SER A 179 9.33 7.43 9.21
CA SER A 179 8.15 7.80 10.02
C SER A 179 6.81 7.49 9.32
N GLN A 180 6.73 7.61 7.99
CA GLN A 180 5.52 7.32 7.23
C GLN A 180 5.15 5.83 7.24
N VAL A 181 6.13 4.93 7.43
CA VAL A 181 5.86 3.49 7.59
C VAL A 181 5.05 3.20 8.85
N LEU A 182 5.32 3.93 9.94
CA LEU A 182 4.57 3.80 11.19
C LEU A 182 3.09 4.16 10.98
N LEU A 183 2.83 5.19 10.17
CA LEU A 183 1.47 5.58 9.81
C LEU A 183 0.81 4.55 8.89
N ALA A 184 1.54 4.05 7.89
CA ALA A 184 1.03 3.06 6.94
C ALA A 184 0.55 1.77 7.65
N GLN A 185 1.33 1.25 8.60
CA GLN A 185 0.87 0.11 9.39
C GLN A 185 -0.32 0.44 10.30
N SER A 186 -0.39 1.66 10.85
CA SER A 186 -1.45 2.07 11.79
C SER A 186 -2.81 2.19 11.11
N VAL A 187 -2.82 2.55 9.82
CA VAL A 187 -4.03 2.55 8.98
C VAL A 187 -4.31 1.18 8.35
N GLY A 188 -3.50 0.16 8.66
CA GLY A 188 -3.70 -1.21 8.18
C GLY A 188 -3.35 -1.43 6.71
N ALA A 189 -2.49 -0.59 6.12
CA ALA A 189 -2.08 -0.75 4.72
C ALA A 189 -1.38 -2.10 4.50
N GLU A 190 -1.72 -2.78 3.40
CA GLU A 190 -1.05 -4.03 3.02
C GLU A 190 0.39 -3.77 2.57
N TYR A 191 0.62 -2.65 1.90
CA TYR A 191 1.94 -2.25 1.43
C TYR A 191 2.31 -0.82 1.82
N ALA A 192 3.60 -0.61 2.07
CA ALA A 192 4.25 0.69 2.12
C ALA A 192 5.25 0.77 0.96
N ALA A 193 5.14 1.79 0.10
CA ALA A 193 5.92 1.88 -1.13
C ALA A 193 6.87 3.08 -1.17
N PRO A 194 8.10 2.93 -0.65
CA PRO A 194 9.13 3.96 -0.68
C PRO A 194 9.72 4.16 -2.07
N TYR A 195 9.98 5.41 -2.46
CA TYR A 195 10.53 5.75 -3.77
C TYR A 195 12.05 5.92 -3.69
N LEU A 196 12.78 4.80 -3.67
CA LEU A 196 14.23 4.76 -3.42
C LEU A 196 15.03 5.69 -4.34
N GLY A 197 14.83 5.59 -5.66
CA GLY A 197 15.55 6.43 -6.60
C GLY A 197 15.30 7.92 -6.39
N ARG A 198 14.07 8.32 -6.04
CA ARG A 198 13.75 9.73 -5.75
C ARG A 198 14.33 10.20 -4.41
N MET A 199 14.34 9.35 -3.39
CA MET A 199 15.03 9.64 -2.14
C MET A 199 16.55 9.82 -2.36
N ASN A 200 17.16 8.97 -3.18
CA ASN A 200 18.58 9.10 -3.51
C ASN A 200 18.88 10.40 -4.28
N ASP A 201 18.00 10.82 -5.19
CA ASP A 201 18.15 12.11 -5.88
C ASP A 201 18.03 13.29 -4.91
N ALA A 202 17.09 13.24 -3.97
CA ALA A 202 16.80 14.33 -3.06
C ALA A 202 17.81 14.44 -1.90
N TYR A 203 18.21 13.31 -1.31
CA TYR A 203 19.06 13.27 -0.12
C TYR A 203 20.55 13.11 -0.44
N GLY A 204 20.89 12.53 -1.59
CA GLY A 204 22.28 12.18 -1.95
C GLY A 204 22.88 11.06 -1.07
N ASN A 205 24.16 10.75 -1.31
CA ASN A 205 25.01 9.90 -0.45
C ASN A 205 24.41 8.55 -0.01
N ASN A 206 23.61 7.92 -0.87
CA ASN A 206 22.92 6.65 -0.60
C ASN A 206 21.99 6.69 0.64
N GLN A 207 21.51 7.87 1.04
CA GLN A 207 20.66 8.02 2.22
C GLN A 207 19.28 7.40 2.01
N GLY A 208 18.75 7.40 0.78
CA GLY A 208 17.49 6.72 0.47
C GLY A 208 17.57 5.21 0.73
N TYR A 209 18.72 4.58 0.47
CA TYR A 209 18.93 3.17 0.78
C TYR A 209 18.85 2.91 2.29
N LYS A 210 19.51 3.77 3.10
CA LYS A 210 19.46 3.68 4.56
C LYS A 210 18.04 3.86 5.10
N GLU A 211 17.25 4.77 4.52
CA GLU A 211 15.83 4.92 4.87
C GLU A 211 15.04 3.65 4.58
N VAL A 212 15.19 3.04 3.39
CA VAL A 212 14.50 1.77 3.06
C VAL A 212 14.89 0.64 4.03
N VAL A 213 16.17 0.52 4.39
CA VAL A 213 16.62 -0.47 5.37
C VAL A 213 16.01 -0.19 6.74
N GLN A 214 15.95 1.06 7.16
CA GLN A 214 15.33 1.45 8.43
C GLN A 214 13.81 1.17 8.44
N MET A 215 13.12 1.48 7.34
CA MET A 215 11.70 1.17 7.13
C MET A 215 11.42 -0.32 7.33
N GLN A 216 12.23 -1.19 6.74
CA GLN A 216 12.09 -2.64 6.96
C GLN A 216 12.35 -3.02 8.40
N ARG A 217 13.42 -2.50 9.02
CA ARG A 217 13.75 -2.81 10.41
C ARG A 217 12.58 -2.48 11.33
N ILE A 218 11.89 -1.37 11.10
CA ILE A 218 10.65 -0.99 11.81
C ILE A 218 9.58 -2.08 11.63
N LEU A 219 9.24 -2.44 10.39
CA LEU A 219 8.21 -3.44 10.10
C LEU A 219 8.53 -4.81 10.71
N THR A 220 9.76 -5.28 10.56
CA THR A 220 10.20 -6.58 11.09
C THR A 220 10.20 -6.59 12.62
N THR A 221 10.69 -5.52 13.26
CA THR A 221 10.74 -5.42 14.73
C THR A 221 9.34 -5.42 15.33
N GLN A 222 8.40 -4.72 14.71
CA GLN A 222 7.00 -4.65 15.16
C GLN A 222 6.16 -5.85 14.72
N LYS A 223 6.75 -6.80 13.98
CA LYS A 223 6.04 -7.93 13.37
C LYS A 223 4.81 -7.48 12.57
N ALA A 224 4.96 -6.35 11.87
CA ALA A 224 3.90 -5.73 11.11
C ALA A 224 3.46 -6.66 9.96
N ARG A 225 2.16 -6.61 9.64
CA ARG A 225 1.63 -7.31 8.45
C ARG A 225 1.92 -6.55 7.14
N THR A 226 2.10 -5.24 7.24
CA THR A 226 2.46 -4.36 6.11
C THR A 226 3.78 -4.82 5.50
N ARG A 227 3.79 -4.97 4.18
CA ARG A 227 4.98 -5.33 3.39
C ARG A 227 5.62 -4.08 2.82
N LEU A 228 6.95 -4.09 2.67
CA LEU A 228 7.62 -3.03 1.94
C LEU A 228 7.62 -3.38 0.45
N LEU A 229 7.17 -2.45 -0.39
CA LEU A 229 7.15 -2.58 -1.84
C LEU A 229 8.06 -1.47 -2.41
N VAL A 230 9.37 -1.74 -2.58
CA VAL A 230 10.38 -0.70 -2.81
C VAL A 230 10.39 -0.24 -4.26
N ALA A 231 9.86 0.95 -4.53
CA ALA A 231 9.69 1.53 -5.85
C ALA A 231 10.87 2.37 -6.32
N SER A 232 10.82 2.77 -7.60
CA SER A 232 11.81 3.65 -8.21
C SER A 232 13.24 3.06 -8.16
N ILE A 233 13.38 1.73 -8.23
CA ILE A 233 14.66 1.04 -8.40
C ILE A 233 15.10 1.19 -9.85
N ARG A 234 16.39 1.51 -10.08
CA ARG A 234 16.92 1.86 -11.41
C ARG A 234 17.87 0.82 -12.00
N ASP A 235 18.34 -0.13 -11.19
CA ASP A 235 19.33 -1.12 -11.57
C ASP A 235 19.23 -2.38 -10.71
N ALA A 236 19.69 -3.51 -11.25
CA ALA A 236 19.61 -4.82 -10.62
C ALA A 236 20.53 -4.96 -9.40
N PHE A 237 21.62 -4.21 -9.36
CA PHE A 237 22.57 -4.27 -8.25
C PHE A 237 21.92 -3.71 -6.97
N THR A 238 21.23 -2.59 -7.08
CA THR A 238 20.42 -2.01 -5.99
C THR A 238 19.36 -3.00 -5.52
N MET A 239 18.68 -3.68 -6.45
CA MET A 239 17.68 -4.69 -6.11
C MET A 239 18.28 -5.86 -5.32
N ALA A 240 19.39 -6.42 -5.80
CA ALA A 240 20.08 -7.52 -5.13
C ALA A 240 20.62 -7.11 -3.74
N SER A 241 21.12 -5.87 -3.61
CA SER A 241 21.63 -5.34 -2.34
C SER A 241 20.51 -5.22 -1.31
N LEU A 242 19.35 -4.69 -1.71
CA LEU A 242 18.15 -4.67 -0.86
C LEU A 242 17.72 -6.09 -0.47
N ALA A 243 17.66 -7.02 -1.42
CA ALA A 243 17.28 -8.40 -1.11
C ALA A 243 18.23 -9.09 -0.10
N ALA A 244 19.51 -8.70 -0.07
CA ALA A 244 20.48 -9.23 0.89
C ALA A 244 20.34 -8.63 2.31
N GLU A 245 19.98 -7.35 2.42
CA GLU A 245 19.90 -6.65 3.72
C GLU A 245 18.51 -6.68 4.36
N VAL A 246 17.48 -6.68 3.53
CA VAL A 246 16.10 -6.46 3.93
C VAL A 246 15.46 -7.81 4.25
N ARG A 247 15.56 -8.25 5.52
CA ARG A 247 14.96 -9.51 5.99
C ARG A 247 13.45 -9.38 6.15
N GLY A 248 12.69 -10.20 5.42
CA GLY A 248 11.24 -10.31 5.56
C GLY A 248 10.49 -10.29 4.22
N GLN A 249 9.24 -9.87 4.27
CA GLN A 249 8.36 -9.74 3.12
C GLN A 249 8.64 -8.42 2.38
N VAL A 250 9.54 -8.47 1.40
CA VAL A 250 9.92 -7.31 0.57
C VAL A 250 9.53 -7.62 -0.85
N ASP A 251 8.86 -6.66 -1.47
CA ASP A 251 8.51 -6.71 -2.87
C ASP A 251 9.26 -5.62 -3.62
N LEU A 252 9.73 -5.94 -4.81
CA LEU A 252 10.63 -5.08 -5.58
C LEU A 252 10.02 -4.78 -6.94
N TYR A 253 10.18 -3.55 -7.40
CA TYR A 253 9.79 -3.17 -8.75
C TYR A 253 10.96 -3.41 -9.69
N ALA A 254 10.71 -4.09 -10.80
CA ALA A 254 11.64 -4.06 -11.92
C ALA A 254 11.25 -2.90 -12.84
N GLY A 255 12.02 -1.81 -12.79
CA GLY A 255 11.95 -0.77 -13.81
C GLY A 255 12.50 -1.29 -15.13
N THR A 256 11.88 -0.95 -16.25
CA THR A 256 12.28 -1.45 -17.60
C THR A 256 13.55 -0.81 -18.18
N ARG A 257 14.37 -0.14 -17.35
CA ARG A 257 15.62 0.46 -17.83
C ARG A 257 16.66 -0.63 -18.11
N GLN A 258 17.07 -0.70 -19.37
CA GLN A 258 18.10 -1.61 -19.85
C GLN A 258 19.45 -1.29 -19.19
N THR A 259 19.95 -2.15 -18.29
CA THR A 259 21.36 -2.10 -17.90
C THR A 259 22.11 -3.18 -18.67
N PRO A 260 23.01 -2.84 -19.62
CA PRO A 260 23.77 -3.87 -20.32
C PRO A 260 24.67 -4.61 -19.31
N PRO A 261 24.64 -5.95 -19.27
CA PRO A 261 25.58 -6.68 -18.42
C PRO A 261 27.02 -6.32 -18.79
N ARG A 262 27.89 -6.22 -17.78
CA ARG A 262 29.31 -5.89 -17.98
C ARG A 262 29.89 -6.81 -19.05
N ARG A 263 30.58 -6.25 -20.06
CA ARG A 263 31.08 -6.99 -21.24
C ARG A 263 31.83 -8.28 -20.90
N ALA A 264 32.56 -8.31 -19.78
CA ALA A 264 33.27 -9.50 -19.29
C ALA A 264 32.30 -10.64 -18.88
N CYS A 265 31.21 -10.32 -18.17
CA CYS A 265 30.21 -11.29 -17.75
C CYS A 265 29.44 -11.88 -18.94
N LEU A 266 29.14 -11.07 -19.96
CA LEU A 266 28.52 -11.55 -21.20
C LEU A 266 29.40 -12.54 -21.98
N LYS A 267 30.71 -12.30 -22.02
CA LYS A 267 31.65 -13.23 -22.66
C LYS A 267 31.72 -14.55 -21.87
N LEU A 268 31.73 -14.47 -20.55
CA LEU A 268 31.74 -15.65 -19.67
C LEU A 268 30.44 -16.46 -19.78
N SER A 269 29.28 -15.79 -19.72
CA SER A 269 27.98 -16.47 -19.80
C SER A 269 27.74 -17.10 -21.17
N ARG A 270 28.14 -16.43 -22.27
CA ARG A 270 28.08 -17.01 -23.62
C ARG A 270 29.02 -18.20 -23.80
N ARG A 271 30.16 -18.21 -23.09
CA ARG A 271 31.11 -19.33 -23.11
C ARG A 271 30.59 -20.53 -22.31
N LEU A 272 29.90 -20.28 -21.19
CA LEU A 272 29.35 -21.32 -20.31
C LEU A 272 27.98 -21.84 -20.78
N TYR A 273 27.19 -21.00 -21.45
CA TYR A 273 25.80 -21.25 -21.84
C TYR A 273 25.52 -20.78 -23.27
N PRO A 274 26.13 -21.41 -24.29
CA PRO A 274 26.10 -20.94 -25.68
C PRO A 274 24.70 -20.98 -26.31
N HIS A 275 23.79 -21.83 -25.80
CA HIS A 275 22.42 -22.00 -26.33
C HIS A 275 21.33 -21.43 -25.42
N SER A 276 21.68 -20.91 -24.23
CA SER A 276 20.72 -20.60 -23.16
C SER A 276 20.68 -19.12 -22.77
N VAL A 277 21.30 -18.23 -23.54
CA VAL A 277 21.10 -16.77 -23.39
C VAL A 277 20.04 -16.32 -24.39
N PRO A 278 18.74 -16.32 -24.02
CA PRO A 278 17.69 -15.86 -24.91
C PRO A 278 17.95 -14.42 -25.36
N ARG A 279 17.73 -14.15 -26.64
CA ARG A 279 17.74 -12.80 -27.22
C ARG A 279 16.47 -12.05 -26.82
N TYR A 280 16.24 -11.87 -25.52
CA TYR A 280 15.25 -10.88 -25.10
C TYR A 280 15.82 -9.48 -25.38
N PRO A 281 15.02 -8.52 -25.86
CA PRO A 281 15.46 -7.15 -26.03
C PRO A 281 15.79 -6.53 -24.67
N LYS A 282 17.03 -6.75 -24.19
CA LYS A 282 17.71 -6.10 -23.05
C LYS A 282 16.77 -5.61 -21.93
N LEU A 283 15.86 -6.46 -21.47
CA LEU A 283 15.00 -6.13 -20.34
C LEU A 283 15.77 -6.56 -19.08
N LEU A 284 16.06 -5.63 -18.19
CA LEU A 284 16.58 -5.98 -16.88
C LEU A 284 15.40 -6.51 -16.06
N ILE A 285 15.16 -7.80 -16.19
CA ILE A 285 14.30 -8.58 -15.31
C ILE A 285 15.23 -9.11 -14.23
N VAL A 286 15.07 -8.63 -13.00
CA VAL A 286 15.56 -9.33 -11.82
C VAL A 286 14.41 -10.18 -11.32
#